data_AF-A0A829HDR4-F1
#
_entry.id   AF-A0A829HDR4-F1
#
_cell.length_a   1.000
_cell.length_b   1.000
_cell.length_c   1.000
_cell.angle_alpha   90.00
_cell.angle_beta   90.00
_cell.angle_gamma   90.00
#
_symmetry.space_group_name_H-M   'P 1'
#
loop_
_entity.id
_entity.type
_entity.pdbx_description
1 polymer ?
#
loop_
_entity_poly.entity_id
_entity_poly.type
_entity_poly.pdbx_seq_one_letter_code
_entity_poly.pdbx_strand_id
1 'polypeptide(L)'
;MPKKVLLADIQELSEAYWFSEQSPTTQQIIEHVQLIQDADLSYPIILCAQGRVMDGMHRVAKACLLQQVDILAVQFEQTPEPNFINMDADDLDYDE
;
A
#
# COMPACT_ATOMS: atom_id res chain seq x y z
N MET A 1 -4.18 14.52 10.05
CA MET A 1 -2.81 14.53 10.61
C MET A 1 -2.27 13.11 10.60
N PRO A 2 -0.99 12.90 10.26
CA PRO A 2 -0.37 11.57 10.35
C PRO A 2 -0.42 11.02 11.78
N LYS A 3 -0.66 9.71 11.91
CA LYS A 3 -0.66 8.97 13.18
C LYS A 3 0.10 7.65 13.02
N LYS A 4 0.61 7.11 14.12
CA LYS A 4 1.16 5.74 14.14
C LYS A 4 0.02 4.73 14.23
N VAL A 5 0.12 3.67 13.44
CA VAL A 5 -0.79 2.51 13.48
C VAL A 5 0.03 1.24 13.67
N LEU A 6 -0.50 0.23 14.36
CA LEU A 6 0.20 -1.03 14.54
C LEU A 6 0.24 -1.78 13.21
N LEU A 7 1.40 -2.37 12.89
CA LEU A 7 1.51 -3.23 11.71
C LEU A 7 0.59 -4.46 11.82
N ALA A 8 0.31 -4.92 13.04
CA ALA A 8 -0.63 -6.01 13.31
C ALA A 8 -2.08 -5.69 12.92
N ASP A 9 -2.43 -4.40 12.76
CA ASP A 9 -3.77 -3.98 12.34
C ASP A 9 -3.91 -3.93 10.80
N ILE A 10 -2.81 -4.09 10.05
CA ILE A 10 -2.80 -4.08 8.59
C ILE A 10 -3.19 -5.46 8.07
N GLN A 11 -4.46 -5.62 7.71
CA GLN A 11 -5.05 -6.90 7.30
C GLN A 11 -4.41 -7.45 6.02
N GLU A 12 -4.07 -6.57 5.08
CA GLU A 12 -3.52 -6.92 3.78
C GLU A 12 -2.16 -7.64 3.85
N LEU A 13 -1.45 -7.57 4.99
CA LEU A 13 -0.25 -8.38 5.22
C LEU A 13 -0.53 -9.89 5.19
N SER A 14 -1.77 -10.30 5.42
CA SER A 14 -2.23 -11.69 5.41
C SER A 14 -3.09 -12.02 4.18
N GLU A 15 -3.14 -11.13 3.18
CA GLU A 15 -3.93 -11.30 1.96
C GLU A 15 -3.04 -11.40 0.73
N ALA A 16 -3.58 -11.97 -0.36
CA ALA A 16 -2.94 -11.93 -1.67
C ALA A 16 -3.07 -10.50 -2.24
N TYR A 17 -2.11 -9.63 -1.87
CA TYR A 17 -2.20 -8.19 -2.17
C TYR A 17 -1.64 -7.81 -3.55
N TRP A 18 -0.41 -8.22 -3.88
CA TRP A 18 0.22 -7.85 -5.16
C TRP A 18 -0.07 -8.81 -6.31
N PHE A 19 -0.37 -10.05 -5.98
CA PHE A 19 -0.62 -11.10 -6.95
C PHE A 19 -2.04 -11.59 -6.76
N SER A 20 -2.78 -11.70 -7.86
CA SER A 20 -4.12 -12.30 -7.88
C SER A 20 -4.04 -13.82 -7.64
N GLU A 21 -5.02 -14.60 -8.11
CA GLU A 21 -5.01 -16.06 -7.96
C GLU A 21 -3.86 -16.81 -8.69
N GLN A 22 -2.94 -16.09 -9.33
CA GLN A 22 -1.78 -16.66 -10.00
C GLN A 22 -0.55 -16.57 -9.11
N SER A 23 0.23 -17.64 -9.06
CA SER A 23 1.51 -17.63 -8.35
C SER A 23 2.51 -16.72 -9.07
N PRO A 24 3.23 -15.85 -8.34
CA PRO A 24 4.26 -15.03 -8.95
C PRO A 24 5.46 -15.87 -9.38
N THR A 25 6.14 -15.41 -10.42
CA THR A 25 7.49 -15.90 -10.74
C THR A 25 8.51 -15.37 -9.73
N THR A 26 9.65 -16.05 -9.60
CA THR A 26 10.76 -15.57 -8.76
C THR A 26 11.22 -14.17 -9.15
N GLN A 27 11.19 -13.84 -10.45
CA GLN A 27 11.59 -12.54 -10.97
C GLN A 27 10.66 -11.42 -10.46
N GLN A 28 9.34 -11.63 -10.48
CA GLN A 28 8.38 -10.67 -9.94
C GLN A 28 8.55 -10.47 -8.43
N ILE A 29 8.86 -11.53 -7.68
CA ILE A 29 9.16 -11.40 -6.25
C ILE A 29 10.40 -10.51 -6.03
N ILE A 30 11.47 -10.71 -6.81
CA ILE A 30 12.69 -9.90 -6.73
C ILE A 30 12.39 -8.42 -7.00
N GLU A 31 11.58 -8.13 -8.01
CA GLU A 31 11.16 -6.76 -8.34
C GLU A 31 10.42 -6.09 -7.16
N HIS A 32 9.47 -6.79 -6.53
CA HIS A 32 8.81 -6.27 -5.32
C HIS A 32 9.80 -6.06 -4.17
N VAL A 33 10.76 -6.97 -3.96
CA VAL A 33 11.77 -6.82 -2.91
C VAL A 33 12.66 -5.60 -3.13
N GLN A 34 12.98 -5.25 -4.38
CA GLN A 34 13.71 -4.02 -4.71
C GLN A 34 12.88 -2.78 -4.34
N LEU A 35 11.61 -2.74 -4.75
CA LEU A 35 10.70 -1.65 -4.41
C LEU A 35 10.53 -1.48 -2.89
N ILE A 36 10.46 -2.59 -2.15
CA ILE A 36 10.42 -2.58 -0.67
C ILE A 36 11.70 -1.95 -0.11
N GLN A 37 12.87 -2.30 -0.63
CA GLN A 37 14.14 -1.74 -0.16
C GLN A 37 14.26 -0.25 -0.45
N ASP A 38 13.75 0.22 -1.58
CA ASP A 38 13.82 1.63 -2.00
C ASP A 38 12.75 2.51 -1.33
N ALA A 39 11.69 1.91 -0.77
CA ALA A 39 10.60 2.66 -0.15
C ALA A 39 11.06 3.52 1.05
N ASP A 40 10.72 4.80 1.05
CA ASP A 40 11.06 5.73 2.14
C ASP A 40 9.97 5.72 3.23
N LEU A 41 10.36 5.36 4.47
CA LEU A 41 9.48 5.32 5.64
C LEU A 41 9.21 6.70 6.26
N SER A 42 9.85 7.77 5.76
CA SER A 42 9.56 9.14 6.19
C SER A 42 8.16 9.59 5.76
N TYR A 43 7.58 8.96 4.73
CA TYR A 43 6.25 9.25 4.21
C TYR A 43 5.19 8.30 4.76
N PRO A 44 4.04 8.81 5.24
CA PRO A 44 2.97 7.98 5.78
C PRO A 44 2.28 7.12 4.71
N ILE A 45 1.86 5.91 5.07
CA ILE A 45 0.92 5.13 4.26
C ILE A 45 -0.47 5.80 4.24
N ILE A 46 -1.31 5.45 3.27
CA ILE A 46 -2.67 5.98 3.16
C ILE A 46 -3.66 4.87 3.47
N LEU A 47 -4.56 5.14 4.42
CA LEU A 47 -5.63 4.23 4.81
C LEU A 47 -7.01 4.81 4.45
N CYS A 48 -7.92 3.96 4.02
CA CYS A 48 -9.32 4.33 3.88
C CYS A 48 -10.02 4.43 5.25
N ALA A 49 -11.29 4.86 5.29
CA ALA A 49 -12.04 4.99 6.53
C ALA A 49 -12.16 3.67 7.33
N GLN A 50 -12.12 2.53 6.65
CA GLN A 50 -12.14 1.20 7.27
C GLN A 50 -10.74 0.71 7.72
N GLY A 51 -9.69 1.51 7.53
CA GLY A 51 -8.33 1.16 7.92
C GLY A 51 -7.58 0.29 6.90
N ARG A 52 -8.15 0.08 5.72
CA ARG A 52 -7.52 -0.69 4.62
C ARG A 52 -6.47 0.14 3.89
N VAL A 53 -5.42 -0.51 3.41
CA VAL A 53 -4.33 0.16 2.69
C VAL A 53 -4.77 0.59 1.30
N MET A 54 -4.81 1.90 1.07
CA MET A 54 -5.01 2.49 -0.26
C MET A 54 -3.68 2.68 -0.99
N ASP A 55 -2.64 3.09 -0.26
CA ASP A 55 -1.29 3.29 -0.79
C ASP A 55 -0.24 3.01 0.30
N GLY A 56 0.91 2.50 -0.12
CA GLY A 56 2.08 2.32 0.73
C GLY A 56 2.38 0.90 1.19
N MET A 57 1.84 -0.14 0.55
CA MET A 57 2.11 -1.53 0.96
C MET A 57 3.61 -1.88 0.96
N HIS A 58 4.41 -1.36 0.03
CA HIS A 58 5.87 -1.57 0.06
C HIS A 58 6.52 -1.00 1.32
N ARG A 59 6.01 0.13 1.84
CA ARG A 59 6.47 0.73 3.11
C ARG A 59 6.04 -0.12 4.30
N VAL A 60 4.81 -0.66 4.29
CA VAL A 60 4.35 -1.62 5.31
C VAL A 60 5.29 -2.83 5.35
N ALA A 61 5.55 -3.45 4.20
CA ALA A 61 6.43 -4.60 4.11
C ALA A 61 7.86 -4.29 4.58
N LYS A 62 8.40 -3.11 4.23
CA LYS A 62 9.73 -2.67 4.70
C LYS A 62 9.76 -2.52 6.23
N ALA A 63 8.73 -1.91 6.82
CA ALA A 63 8.63 -1.76 8.26
C ALA A 63 8.58 -3.12 8.98
N CYS A 64 7.86 -4.10 8.42
CA CYS A 64 7.87 -5.48 8.92
C CYS A 64 9.26 -6.14 8.84
N LEU A 65 9.97 -6.00 7.71
CA LEU A 65 11.33 -6.54 7.56
C LEU A 65 12.32 -5.93 8.55
N LEU A 66 12.13 -4.65 8.88
CA LEU A 66 12.90 -3.93 9.90
C LEU A 66 12.43 -4.20 11.34
N GLN A 67 11.49 -5.14 11.53
CA GLN A 67 10.95 -5.53 12.84
C GLN A 67 10.36 -4.34 13.63
N GLN A 68 9.78 -3.37 12.92
CA GLN A 68 9.03 -2.29 13.56
C GLN A 68 7.71 -2.84 14.11
N VAL A 69 7.12 -2.12 15.08
CA VAL A 69 5.81 -2.45 15.65
C VAL A 69 4.71 -1.61 15.01
N ASP A 70 5.05 -0.38 14.62
CA ASP A 70 4.13 0.61 14.08
C ASP A 70 4.69 1.27 12.82
N ILE A 71 3.79 1.91 12.06
CA ILE A 71 4.13 2.70 10.87
C ILE A 71 3.31 3.99 10.86
N LEU A 72 3.86 5.05 10.26
CA LEU A 72 3.15 6.32 10.09
C LEU A 72 2.07 6.17 8.99
N ALA A 73 0.86 6.65 9.27
CA ALA A 73 -0.28 6.58 8.38
C ALA A 73 -1.11 7.87 8.39
N VAL A 74 -1.73 8.19 7.26
CA VAL A 74 -2.85 9.13 7.17
C VAL A 74 -4.09 8.31 6.83
N GLN A 75 -5.14 8.48 7.63
CA GLN A 75 -6.40 7.76 7.43
C GLN A 75 -7.50 8.76 7.08
N PHE A 76 -8.25 8.48 6.01
CA PHE A 76 -9.45 9.24 5.67
C PHE A 76 -10.56 9.00 6.69
N GLU A 77 -11.28 10.05 7.08
CA GLU A 77 -12.48 9.90 7.93
C GLU A 77 -13.64 9.30 7.14
N GLN A 78 -13.75 9.65 5.86
CA GLN A 78 -14.68 9.08 4.90
C GLN A 78 -13.90 8.71 3.64
N THR A 79 -14.02 7.47 3.19
CA THR A 79 -13.42 7.03 1.92
C THR A 79 -14.11 7.76 0.77
N PRO A 80 -13.39 8.53 -0.06
CA PRO A 80 -13.99 9.18 -1.21
C PRO A 80 -14.41 8.13 -2.25
N GLU A 81 -15.47 8.43 -2.99
CA GLU A 81 -15.84 7.62 -4.16
C GLU A 81 -14.75 7.73 -5.24
N PRO A 82 -14.42 6.64 -5.94
CA PRO A 82 -13.48 6.69 -7.04
C PRO A 82 -14.03 7.55 -8.18
N ASN A 83 -13.17 8.36 -8.79
CA ASN A 83 -13.54 9.07 -10.02
C ASN A 83 -13.71 8.09 -11.19
N PHE A 84 -12.89 7.05 -11.24
CA PHE A 84 -12.88 6.03 -12.28
C PHE A 84 -12.63 4.65 -11.68
N ILE A 85 -13.23 3.61 -12.25
CA ILE A 85 -13.07 2.22 -11.81
C ILE A 85 -12.64 1.38 -13.00
N ASN A 86 -11.51 0.67 -12.87
CA ASN A 86 -10.95 -0.21 -13.91
C ASN A 86 -10.75 0.47 -15.28
N MET A 87 -10.38 1.75 -15.27
CA MET A 87 -10.04 2.50 -16.47
C MET A 87 -8.52 2.40 -16.70
N ASP A 88 -8.10 2.23 -17.95
CA ASP A 88 -6.68 2.29 -18.29
C ASP A 88 -6.15 3.71 -18.04
N ALA A 89 -4.88 3.83 -17.67
CA ALA A 89 -4.27 5.14 -17.44
C ALA A 89 -4.29 5.99 -18.72
N ASP A 90 -4.11 5.37 -19.89
CA ASP A 90 -4.13 6.06 -21.18
C ASP A 90 -5.54 6.57 -21.55
N ASP A 91 -6.59 6.07 -20.90
CA ASP A 91 -7.98 6.50 -21.08
C ASP A 91 -8.40 7.62 -20.10
N LEU A 92 -7.51 8.02 -19.18
CA LEU A 92 -7.79 9.07 -18.20
C LEU A 92 -7.64 10.46 -18.84
N ASP A 93 -8.61 11.33 -18.57
CA ASP A 93 -8.59 12.73 -19.01
C ASP A 93 -7.66 13.53 -18.08
N TYR A 94 -6.39 13.59 -18.44
CA TYR A 94 -5.43 14.45 -17.76
C TYR A 94 -5.59 15.88 -18.29
N ASP A 95 -6.27 16.74 -17.54
CA ASP A 95 -6.25 18.18 -17.81
C ASP A 95 -4.77 18.65 -17.92
N GLU A 96 -4.40 19.30 -19.04
CA GLU A 96 -3.04 19.89 -19.26
C GLU A 96 -2.69 21.00 -18.25
#